data_AF-A0A0L7KN61-F1
#
_entry.id   AF-A0A0L7KN61-F1
#
_cell.length_a   1.000
_cell.length_b   1.000
_cell.length_c   1.000
_cell.angle_alpha   90.00
_cell.angle_beta   90.00
_cell.angle_gamma   90.00
#
_symmetry.space_group_name_H-M   'P 1'
#
loop_
_entity.id
_entity.type
_entity.pdbx_description
1 polymer ?
#
loop_
_entity_poly.entity_id
_entity_poly.type
_entity_poly.pdbx_seq_one_letter_code
_entity_poly.pdbx_strand_id
1 'polypeptide(L)'
;MAERILLVEHALEEERLERRRNRRRLRDTILNYRLSRSLYEELCQDIIPLLPRKRYRRAIDPATKILVALNFYARGSYQDSVGQNDDAPMAQQTYITFPQNATERNVIKRKFYARYNIPGIIGCIDCTHIAIVRPEERFFNRKHFHTQVICDSDCVILNVDASYGGATHDAFIWTQCEIKGHLESLTETTYLL
;
A
#
# COMPACT_ATOMS: atom_id res chain seq x y z
N MET A 1 -37.64 18.61 2.17
CA MET A 1 -38.10 17.70 1.09
C MET A 1 -36.95 17.34 0.15
N ALA A 2 -36.10 18.29 -0.26
CA ALA A 2 -34.92 18.06 -1.12
C ALA A 2 -33.84 17.13 -0.53
N GLU A 3 -33.53 17.20 0.77
CA GLU A 3 -32.50 16.33 1.39
C GLU A 3 -32.86 14.85 1.38
N ARG A 4 -34.15 14.50 1.49
CA ARG A 4 -34.61 13.10 1.41
C ARG A 4 -34.51 12.54 0.00
N ILE A 5 -34.62 13.38 -1.03
CA ILE A 5 -34.50 12.98 -2.45
C ILE A 5 -33.03 12.67 -2.77
N LEU A 6 -32.11 13.52 -2.33
CA LEU A 6 -30.66 13.33 -2.49
C LEU A 6 -30.14 12.05 -1.82
N LEU A 7 -30.63 11.72 -0.62
CA LEU A 7 -30.29 10.47 0.07
C LEU A 7 -30.78 9.22 -0.68
N VAL A 8 -31.97 9.30 -1.29
CA VAL A 8 -32.54 8.19 -2.07
C VAL A 8 -31.81 8.03 -3.40
N GLU A 9 -31.45 9.14 -4.07
CA GLU A 9 -30.66 9.12 -5.29
C GLU A 9 -29.26 8.53 -5.05
N HIS A 10 -28.59 8.94 -3.96
CA HIS A 10 -27.29 8.38 -3.58
C HIS A 10 -27.36 6.88 -3.26
N ALA A 11 -28.41 6.44 -2.54
CA ALA A 11 -28.61 5.02 -2.24
C ALA A 11 -28.90 4.19 -3.51
N LEU A 12 -29.66 4.75 -4.46
CA LEU A 12 -29.92 4.12 -5.76
C LEU A 12 -28.68 4.10 -6.65
N GLU A 13 -27.82 5.13 -6.60
CA GLU A 13 -26.54 5.14 -7.28
C GLU A 13 -25.56 4.12 -6.69
N GLU A 14 -25.48 4.01 -5.36
CA GLU A 14 -24.69 2.98 -4.68
C GLU A 14 -25.17 1.58 -5.06
N GLU A 15 -26.49 1.33 -5.06
CA GLU A 15 -27.06 0.04 -5.45
C GLU A 15 -26.79 -0.28 -6.94
N ARG A 16 -26.86 0.73 -7.82
CA ARG A 16 -26.51 0.58 -9.25
C ARG A 16 -25.03 0.30 -9.44
N LEU A 17 -24.15 0.94 -8.67
CA LEU A 17 -22.71 0.69 -8.66
C LEU A 17 -22.40 -0.71 -8.16
N GLU A 18 -23.07 -1.15 -7.09
CA GLU A 18 -22.91 -2.47 -6.50
C GLU A 18 -23.41 -3.58 -7.43
N ARG A 19 -24.54 -3.38 -8.11
CA ARG A 19 -25.05 -4.27 -9.17
C ARG A 19 -24.11 -4.33 -10.38
N ARG A 20 -23.47 -3.22 -10.76
CA ARG A 20 -22.44 -3.18 -11.82
C ARG A 20 -21.15 -3.90 -11.40
N ARG A 21 -20.69 -3.70 -10.17
CA ARG A 21 -19.54 -4.41 -9.58
C ARG A 21 -19.80 -5.92 -9.51
N ASN A 22 -20.98 -6.34 -9.04
CA ASN A 22 -21.36 -7.75 -8.98
C ASN A 22 -21.48 -8.40 -10.38
N ARG A 23 -21.97 -7.68 -11.40
CA ARG A 23 -21.99 -8.17 -12.79
C ARG A 23 -20.60 -8.31 -13.41
N ARG A 24 -19.65 -7.42 -13.09
CA ARG A 24 -18.24 -7.58 -13.48
C ARG A 24 -17.60 -8.78 -12.80
N ARG A 25 -17.77 -8.91 -11.47
CA ARG A 25 -17.29 -10.05 -10.67
C ARG A 25 -17.68 -11.40 -11.27
N LEU A 26 -18.94 -11.57 -11.67
CA LEU A 26 -19.44 -12.84 -12.20
C LEU A 26 -18.87 -13.20 -13.59
N ARG A 27 -18.60 -12.20 -14.45
CA ARG A 27 -17.95 -12.44 -15.77
C ARG A 27 -16.45 -12.72 -15.60
N ASP A 28 -15.81 -12.06 -14.64
CA ASP A 28 -14.39 -12.21 -14.35
C ASP A 28 -14.08 -13.54 -13.64
N THR A 29 -15.02 -14.13 -12.86
CA THR A 29 -14.82 -15.43 -12.19
C THR A 29 -14.42 -16.53 -13.18
N ILE A 30 -15.08 -16.62 -14.33
CA ILE A 30 -14.87 -17.70 -15.31
C ILE A 30 -13.59 -17.47 -16.14
N LEU A 31 -13.31 -16.21 -16.51
CA LEU A 31 -12.16 -15.86 -17.36
C LEU A 31 -10.83 -15.75 -16.58
N ASN A 32 -10.87 -15.28 -15.32
CA ASN A 32 -9.66 -14.96 -14.56
C ASN A 32 -9.21 -16.09 -13.62
N TYR A 33 -10.13 -16.92 -13.14
CA TYR A 33 -9.85 -17.91 -12.09
C TYR A 33 -9.96 -19.36 -12.56
N ARG A 34 -10.52 -19.60 -13.75
CA ARG A 34 -10.75 -20.95 -14.34
C ARG A 34 -11.45 -21.92 -13.38
N LEU A 35 -12.27 -21.39 -12.46
CA LEU A 35 -12.90 -22.16 -11.39
C LEU A 35 -14.41 -21.90 -11.39
N SER A 36 -15.20 -22.95 -11.12
CA SER A 36 -16.64 -22.79 -10.93
C SER A 36 -16.93 -22.17 -9.56
N ARG A 37 -18.07 -21.50 -9.44
CA ARG A 37 -18.50 -20.89 -8.18
C ARG A 37 -18.66 -21.92 -7.06
N SER A 38 -19.18 -23.11 -7.37
CA SER A 38 -19.36 -24.19 -6.39
C SER A 38 -18.02 -24.67 -5.83
N LEU A 39 -17.02 -24.83 -6.70
CA LEU A 39 -15.68 -25.26 -6.29
C LEU A 39 -14.97 -24.18 -5.46
N TYR A 40 -15.23 -22.89 -5.75
CA TYR A 40 -14.73 -21.79 -4.92
C TYR A 40 -15.33 -21.81 -3.51
N GLU A 41 -16.64 -22.03 -3.41
CA GLU A 41 -17.36 -22.09 -2.14
C GLU A 41 -16.88 -23.29 -1.29
N GLU A 42 -16.65 -24.46 -1.91
CA GLU A 42 -16.06 -25.64 -1.27
C GLU A 42 -14.65 -25.35 -0.75
N LEU A 43 -13.79 -24.77 -1.61
CA LEU A 43 -12.43 -24.40 -1.22
C LEU A 43 -12.40 -23.41 -0.05
N CYS A 44 -13.35 -22.47 0.01
CA CYS A 44 -13.46 -21.54 1.12
C CYS A 44 -13.85 -22.24 2.42
N GLN A 45 -14.75 -23.24 2.37
CA GLN A 45 -15.12 -24.02 3.56
C GLN A 45 -13.93 -24.80 4.12
N ASP A 46 -13.04 -25.29 3.26
CA ASP A 46 -11.86 -26.05 3.68
C ASP A 46 -10.71 -25.17 4.18
N ILE A 47 -10.45 -24.03 3.52
CA ILE A 47 -9.26 -23.20 3.79
C ILE A 47 -9.52 -22.15 4.89
N ILE A 48 -10.72 -21.54 4.95
CA ILE A 48 -11.00 -20.48 5.94
C ILE A 48 -10.75 -20.93 7.39
N PRO A 49 -11.13 -22.16 7.80
CA PRO A 49 -10.83 -22.66 9.15
C PRO A 49 -9.33 -22.74 9.48
N LEU A 50 -8.48 -22.90 8.46
CA LEU A 50 -7.02 -22.99 8.60
C LEU A 50 -6.34 -21.62 8.63
N LEU A 51 -7.05 -20.56 8.21
CA LEU A 51 -6.49 -19.21 8.16
C LEU A 51 -6.49 -18.53 9.53
N PRO A 52 -5.47 -17.70 9.82
CA PRO A 52 -5.44 -16.92 11.05
C PRO A 52 -6.63 -15.96 11.11
N ARG A 53 -7.25 -15.87 12.30
CA ARG A 53 -8.39 -14.98 12.54
C ARG A 53 -8.04 -13.54 12.19
N LYS A 54 -9.05 -12.82 11.69
CA LYS A 54 -8.95 -11.44 11.27
C LYS A 54 -8.47 -10.55 12.44
N ARG A 55 -7.27 -9.99 12.31
CA ARG A 55 -6.57 -9.28 13.40
C ARG A 55 -7.14 -7.88 13.67
N TYR A 56 -7.77 -7.24 12.68
CA TYR A 56 -8.38 -5.91 12.79
C TYR A 56 -9.47 -5.68 11.72
N ARG A 57 -10.35 -4.69 11.92
CA ARG A 57 -11.52 -4.39 11.07
C ARG A 57 -11.18 -4.20 9.58
N ARG A 58 -10.09 -3.48 9.29
CA ARG A 58 -9.61 -3.18 7.94
C ARG A 58 -8.79 -4.31 7.29
N ALA A 59 -8.55 -5.42 8.00
CA ALA A 59 -7.82 -6.53 7.42
C ALA A 59 -8.62 -7.14 6.25
N ILE A 60 -7.92 -7.66 5.26
CA ILE A 60 -8.53 -8.29 4.09
C ILE A 60 -9.33 -9.52 4.54
N ASP A 61 -10.53 -9.68 3.98
CA ASP A 61 -11.40 -10.82 4.28
C ASP A 61 -10.75 -12.16 3.86
N PRO A 62 -10.88 -13.24 4.64
CA PRO A 62 -10.32 -14.55 4.28
C PRO A 62 -10.73 -15.02 2.88
N ALA A 63 -11.98 -14.79 2.47
CA ALA A 63 -12.47 -15.16 1.14
C ALA A 63 -11.73 -14.36 0.06
N THR A 64 -11.54 -13.05 0.27
CA THR A 64 -10.74 -12.20 -0.64
C THR A 64 -9.30 -12.66 -0.74
N LYS A 65 -8.68 -13.12 0.36
CA LYS A 65 -7.30 -13.67 0.32
C LYS A 65 -7.20 -14.92 -0.55
N ILE A 66 -8.16 -15.84 -0.41
CA ILE A 66 -8.24 -17.06 -1.21
C ILE A 66 -8.41 -16.69 -2.69
N LEU A 67 -9.31 -15.76 -2.99
CA LEU A 67 -9.56 -15.24 -4.33
C LEU A 67 -8.26 -14.68 -4.95
N VAL A 68 -7.52 -13.83 -4.23
CA VAL A 68 -6.24 -13.30 -4.76
C VAL A 68 -5.19 -14.39 -4.97
N ALA A 69 -5.08 -15.35 -4.05
CA ALA A 69 -4.16 -16.47 -4.20
C ALA A 69 -4.46 -17.30 -5.45
N LEU A 70 -5.75 -17.60 -5.71
CA LEU A 70 -6.17 -18.29 -6.92
C LEU A 70 -5.90 -17.48 -8.19
N ASN A 71 -6.10 -16.15 -8.14
CA ASN A 71 -5.75 -15.26 -9.27
C ASN A 71 -4.26 -15.39 -9.61
N PHE A 72 -3.42 -15.37 -8.57
CA PHE A 72 -1.98 -15.47 -8.71
C PHE A 72 -1.59 -16.82 -9.32
N TYR A 73 -2.12 -17.94 -8.81
CA TYR A 73 -1.82 -19.27 -9.36
C TYR A 73 -2.31 -19.45 -10.80
N ALA A 74 -3.44 -18.85 -11.17
CA ALA A 74 -3.97 -18.93 -12.53
C ALA A 74 -3.18 -18.10 -13.54
N ARG A 75 -2.64 -16.94 -13.14
CA ARG A 75 -1.96 -15.99 -14.03
C ARG A 75 -0.43 -16.05 -14.00
N GLY A 76 0.17 -16.52 -12.89
CA GLY A 76 1.63 -16.59 -12.72
C GLY A 76 2.34 -15.25 -12.56
N SER A 77 1.60 -14.13 -12.44
CA SER A 77 2.16 -12.77 -12.34
C SER A 77 1.38 -11.95 -11.31
N TYR A 78 2.09 -11.43 -10.31
CA TYR A 78 1.53 -10.48 -9.34
C TYR A 78 1.30 -9.10 -9.98
N GLN A 79 2.23 -8.64 -10.83
CA GLN A 79 2.26 -7.25 -11.33
C GLN A 79 1.14 -6.95 -12.33
N ASP A 80 0.79 -7.90 -13.22
CA ASP A 80 -0.30 -7.70 -14.18
C ASP A 80 -1.67 -7.56 -13.51
N SER A 81 -1.84 -8.20 -12.34
CA SER A 81 -3.09 -8.19 -11.59
C SER A 81 -3.24 -6.97 -10.66
N VAL A 82 -2.14 -6.42 -10.14
CA VAL A 82 -2.14 -5.30 -9.17
C VAL A 82 -2.52 -3.97 -9.82
N GLY A 83 -2.25 -3.79 -11.13
CA GLY A 83 -2.66 -2.60 -11.88
C GLY A 83 -4.14 -2.57 -12.30
N GLN A 84 -4.88 -3.69 -12.17
CA GLN A 84 -6.27 -3.83 -12.63
C GLN A 84 -7.26 -4.24 -11.52
N ASN A 85 -6.78 -4.62 -10.33
CA ASN A 85 -7.62 -5.09 -9.22
C ASN A 85 -7.92 -3.95 -8.23
N ASP A 86 -8.85 -3.05 -8.57
CA ASP A 86 -9.39 -2.06 -7.63
C ASP A 86 -10.04 -2.72 -6.38
N ASP A 87 -10.55 -3.94 -6.56
CA ASP A 87 -11.30 -4.70 -5.54
C ASP A 87 -10.41 -5.46 -4.55
N ALA A 88 -9.11 -5.60 -4.83
CA ALA A 88 -8.17 -6.36 -3.98
C ALA A 88 -6.76 -5.76 -4.01
N PRO A 89 -6.56 -4.56 -3.43
CA PRO A 89 -5.25 -3.92 -3.37
C PRO A 89 -4.33 -4.72 -2.44
N MET A 90 -3.53 -5.62 -3.03
CA MET A 90 -2.46 -6.32 -2.34
C MET A 90 -1.13 -5.70 -2.74
N ALA A 91 -0.49 -5.03 -1.78
CA ALA A 91 0.90 -4.63 -1.90
C ALA A 91 1.81 -5.83 -1.62
N GLN A 92 2.88 -5.99 -2.39
CA GLN A 92 3.95 -6.93 -2.06
C GLN A 92 4.63 -6.47 -0.77
N GLN A 93 5.01 -7.42 0.09
CA GLN A 93 5.96 -7.14 1.16
C GLN A 93 7.34 -7.02 0.53
N THR A 94 7.66 -5.85 0.00
CA THR A 94 9.04 -5.50 -0.32
C THR A 94 9.75 -5.30 1.01
N TYR A 95 10.88 -5.99 1.25
CA TYR A 95 11.66 -5.86 2.48
C TYR A 95 12.40 -4.51 2.50
N ILE A 96 11.65 -3.42 2.55
CA ILE A 96 12.14 -2.08 2.79
C ILE A 96 12.35 -2.00 4.30
N THR A 97 13.61 -1.99 4.73
CA THR A 97 13.97 -2.01 6.14
C THR A 97 14.84 -0.82 6.44
N PHE A 98 14.40 -0.01 7.41
CA PHE A 98 15.21 1.07 7.94
C PHE A 98 16.28 0.50 8.88
N PRO A 99 17.54 0.97 8.82
CA PRO A 99 18.65 0.40 9.59
C PRO A 99 18.40 0.45 11.10
N GLN A 100 18.26 -0.70 11.74
CA GLN A 100 17.90 -0.80 13.16
C GLN A 100 19.12 -0.75 14.07
N ASN A 101 20.24 -1.30 13.59
CA ASN A 101 21.43 -1.52 14.42
C ASN A 101 22.52 -0.50 14.06
N ALA A 102 23.37 -0.19 15.05
CA ALA A 102 24.47 0.77 14.87
C ALA A 102 25.44 0.35 13.75
N THR A 103 25.67 -0.95 13.56
CA THR A 103 26.54 -1.47 12.48
C THR A 103 26.02 -1.10 11.09
N GLU A 104 24.71 -1.28 10.86
CA GLU A 104 24.06 -0.94 9.58
C GLU A 104 24.11 0.57 9.33
N ARG A 105 23.77 1.37 10.35
CA ARG A 105 23.86 2.83 10.27
C ARG A 105 25.28 3.30 9.99
N ASN A 106 26.29 2.71 10.63
CA ASN A 106 27.69 3.05 10.41
C ASN A 106 28.16 2.71 8.99
N VAL A 107 27.65 1.64 8.39
CA VAL A 107 27.91 1.34 6.97
C VAL A 107 27.37 2.48 6.10
N ILE A 108 26.11 2.90 6.32
CA ILE A 108 25.49 3.97 5.53
C ILE A 108 26.19 5.32 5.75
N LYS A 109 26.52 5.69 7.00
CA LYS A 109 27.29 6.90 7.33
C LYS A 109 28.61 6.96 6.58
N ARG A 110 29.34 5.84 6.53
CA ARG A 110 30.62 5.76 5.79
C ARG A 110 30.41 5.94 4.29
N LYS A 111 29.33 5.39 3.71
CA LYS A 111 29.03 5.59 2.28
C LYS A 111 28.71 7.05 1.96
N PHE A 112 27.87 7.71 2.74
CA PHE A 112 27.57 9.14 2.57
C PHE A 112 28.83 10.00 2.73
N TYR A 113 29.65 9.71 3.73
CA TYR A 113 30.91 10.42 3.93
C TYR A 113 31.88 10.21 2.75
N ALA A 114 32.03 8.97 2.27
CA ALA A 114 32.92 8.66 1.15
C ALA A 114 32.47 9.33 -0.17
N ARG A 115 31.16 9.45 -0.39
CA ARG A 115 30.61 9.96 -1.66
C ARG A 115 30.39 11.48 -1.68
N TYR A 116 29.99 12.06 -0.55
CA TYR A 116 29.56 13.45 -0.46
C TYR A 116 30.32 14.26 0.59
N ASN A 117 31.21 13.64 1.36
CA ASN A 117 31.95 14.26 2.46
C ASN A 117 31.05 14.84 3.58
N ILE A 118 29.87 14.24 3.77
CA ILE A 118 28.90 14.65 4.81
C ILE A 118 28.83 13.54 5.87
N PRO A 119 29.31 13.77 7.11
CA PRO A 119 29.28 12.77 8.16
C PRO A 119 27.90 12.65 8.81
N GLY A 120 27.61 11.48 9.40
CA GLY A 120 26.42 11.28 10.23
C GLY A 120 25.11 11.02 9.48
N ILE A 121 25.09 11.13 8.15
CA ILE A 121 23.90 10.91 7.34
C ILE A 121 23.59 9.41 7.22
N ILE A 122 22.33 9.02 7.44
CA ILE A 122 21.85 7.64 7.24
C ILE A 122 20.76 7.50 6.17
N GLY A 123 20.41 8.60 5.50
CA GLY A 123 19.49 8.60 4.38
C GLY A 123 19.14 10.01 3.94
N CYS A 124 18.55 10.12 2.76
CA CYS A 124 17.92 11.33 2.27
C CYS A 124 16.41 11.13 2.28
N ILE A 125 15.66 12.11 2.78
CA ILE A 125 14.20 12.10 2.85
C ILE A 125 13.62 13.10 1.85
N ASP A 126 12.71 12.64 1.01
CA ASP A 126 11.98 13.53 0.11
C ASP A 126 10.58 12.99 -0.18
N CYS A 127 9.67 13.90 -0.52
CA CYS A 127 8.36 13.58 -1.05
C CYS A 127 8.46 13.43 -2.57
N THR A 128 8.58 12.19 -3.04
CA THR A 128 8.67 11.89 -4.48
C THR A 128 7.29 11.73 -5.12
N HIS A 129 7.21 12.06 -6.42
CA HIS A 129 6.01 11.95 -7.23
C HIS A 129 6.00 10.59 -7.95
N ILE A 130 5.61 9.51 -7.27
CA ILE A 130 5.30 8.26 -7.98
C ILE A 130 3.91 8.45 -8.60
N ALA A 131 3.86 8.53 -9.94
CA ALA A 131 2.60 8.55 -10.67
C ALA A 131 1.91 7.19 -10.51
N ILE A 132 0.79 7.15 -9.79
CA ILE A 132 -0.04 5.95 -9.63
C ILE A 132 -1.18 6.04 -10.66
N VAL A 133 -1.57 4.91 -11.26
CA VAL A 133 -2.76 4.83 -12.11
C VAL A 133 -3.98 5.30 -11.31
N ARG A 134 -4.73 6.26 -11.88
CA ARG A 134 -5.80 7.05 -11.23
C ARG A 134 -6.86 6.18 -10.50
N PRO A 135 -6.95 6.24 -9.15
CA PRO A 135 -8.13 5.78 -8.42
C PRO A 135 -9.20 6.89 -8.35
N GLU A 136 -10.49 6.55 -8.17
CA GLU A 136 -11.61 7.51 -8.19
C GLU A 136 -11.50 8.63 -7.11
N GLU A 137 -11.57 9.87 -7.61
CA GLU A 137 -11.80 11.23 -7.06
C GLU A 137 -11.47 11.66 -5.61
N ARG A 138 -11.25 10.79 -4.62
CA ARG A 138 -11.15 11.21 -3.20
C ARG A 138 -9.74 11.34 -2.61
N PHE A 139 -8.68 11.24 -3.42
CA PHE A 139 -7.29 11.19 -2.93
C PHE A 139 -6.31 12.16 -3.64
N PHE A 140 -6.69 13.38 -4.01
CA PHE A 140 -5.81 14.27 -4.79
C PHE A 140 -5.55 15.68 -4.19
N ASN A 141 -4.39 16.22 -4.56
CA ASN A 141 -4.00 17.64 -4.53
C ASN A 141 -3.58 18.10 -5.94
N ARG A 142 -3.31 19.40 -6.12
CA ARG A 142 -2.88 20.11 -7.34
C ARG A 142 -1.76 19.45 -8.18
N LYS A 143 -0.93 18.56 -7.58
CA LYS A 143 0.18 17.82 -8.25
C LYS A 143 -0.01 16.30 -8.28
N HIS A 144 -1.19 15.84 -7.88
CA HIS A 144 -1.71 14.47 -7.99
C HIS A 144 -1.05 13.34 -7.20
N PHE A 145 0.19 13.37 -6.67
CA PHE A 145 0.72 12.27 -5.82
C PHE A 145 1.86 12.74 -4.89
N HIS A 146 1.87 12.33 -3.62
CA HIS A 146 3.02 12.50 -2.72
C HIS A 146 3.25 11.21 -1.92
N THR A 147 4.41 10.59 -2.10
CA THR A 147 4.90 9.49 -1.25
C THR A 147 6.20 9.96 -0.61
N GLN A 148 6.27 9.92 0.72
CA GLN A 148 7.53 10.19 1.42
C GLN A 148 8.42 8.95 1.31
N VAL A 149 9.65 9.14 0.86
CA VAL A 149 10.62 8.06 0.70
C VAL A 149 11.91 8.47 1.37
N ILE A 150 12.52 7.51 2.08
CA ILE A 150 13.89 7.64 2.56
C ILE A 150 14.77 6.67 1.77
N CYS A 151 15.90 7.14 1.25
CA CYS A 151 16.86 6.31 0.54
C CYS A 151 18.30 6.51 1.04
N ASP A 152 19.16 5.51 0.83
CA ASP A 152 20.59 5.62 1.11
C ASP A 152 21.37 6.29 -0.04
N SER A 153 22.70 6.42 0.11
CA SER A 153 23.58 7.03 -0.88
C SER A 153 23.67 6.27 -2.21
N ASP A 154 23.19 5.03 -2.28
CA ASP A 154 23.11 4.20 -3.48
C ASP A 154 21.69 4.19 -4.06
N CYS A 155 20.82 5.09 -3.59
CA CYS A 155 19.40 5.18 -3.94
C CYS A 155 18.59 3.93 -3.53
N VAL A 156 19.08 3.13 -2.57
CA VAL A 156 18.32 2.02 -2.01
C VAL A 156 17.23 2.57 -1.10
N ILE A 157 15.98 2.18 -1.35
CA ILE A 157 14.83 2.63 -0.55
C ILE A 157 14.87 1.96 0.83
N LEU A 158 14.91 2.78 1.89
CA LEU A 158 14.98 2.38 3.29
C LEU A 158 13.64 2.51 4.01
N ASN A 159 12.78 3.42 3.56
CA ASN A 159 11.43 3.62 4.09
C ASN A 159 10.52 4.26 3.04
N VAL A 160 9.23 3.93 3.10
CA VAL A 160 8.18 4.50 2.24
C VAL A 160 6.94 4.74 3.07
N ASP A 161 6.39 5.96 3.00
CA ASP A 161 5.07 6.28 3.54
C ASP A 161 4.18 6.91 2.45
N ALA A 162 3.11 6.19 2.12
CA ALA A 162 2.09 6.59 1.15
C ALA A 162 0.70 6.76 1.82
N SER A 163 0.65 6.88 3.15
CA SER A 163 -0.60 6.91 3.92
C SER A 163 -1.34 8.26 3.83
N TYR A 164 -0.66 9.29 3.33
CA TYR A 164 -1.15 10.66 3.28
C TYR A 164 -1.50 11.07 1.86
N GLY A 165 -2.63 11.79 1.73
CA GLY A 165 -3.06 12.34 0.45
C GLY A 165 -2.13 13.46 -0.02
N GLY A 166 -2.13 13.74 -1.31
CA GLY A 166 -1.17 14.68 -1.91
C GLY A 166 -1.22 16.13 -1.41
N ALA A 167 -2.19 16.53 -0.59
CA ALA A 167 -2.30 17.89 -0.05
C ALA A 167 -1.59 18.05 1.29
N THR A 168 -1.12 16.95 1.86
CA THR A 168 -0.48 16.94 3.15
C THR A 168 0.94 17.50 3.03
N HIS A 169 1.25 18.47 3.89
CA HIS A 169 2.57 19.09 3.96
C HIS A 169 3.61 18.05 4.43
N ASP A 170 4.79 18.04 3.82
CA ASP A 170 5.91 17.13 4.15
C ASP A 170 6.27 17.12 5.65
N ALA A 171 6.36 18.29 6.30
CA ALA A 171 6.59 18.44 7.73
C ALA A 171 5.50 17.76 8.58
N PHE A 172 4.25 17.76 8.12
CA PHE A 172 3.18 17.05 8.80
C PHE A 172 3.35 15.53 8.66
N ILE A 173 3.68 15.04 7.46
CA ILE A 173 3.98 13.62 7.22
C ILE A 173 5.16 13.18 8.09
N TRP A 174 6.25 13.95 8.11
CA TRP A 174 7.42 13.69 8.95
C TRP A 174 7.08 13.66 10.44
N THR A 175 6.20 14.55 10.91
CA THR A 175 5.78 14.58 12.32
C THR A 175 5.04 13.30 12.73
N GLN A 176 4.36 12.65 11.79
CA GLN A 176 3.65 11.39 12.02
C GLN A 176 4.48 10.14 11.69
N CYS A 177 5.67 10.32 11.09
CA CYS A 177 6.52 9.22 10.65
C CYS A 177 7.16 8.50 11.85
N GLU A 178 7.05 7.17 11.90
CA GLU A 178 7.65 6.34 12.96
C GLU A 178 9.18 6.46 13.00
N ILE A 179 9.82 6.74 11.86
CA ILE A 179 11.28 6.91 11.76
C ILE A 179 11.75 8.13 12.56
N LYS A 180 10.93 9.18 12.69
CA LYS A 180 11.25 10.35 13.51
C LYS A 180 11.47 9.94 14.98
N GLY A 181 10.53 9.19 15.55
CA GLY A 181 10.65 8.71 16.93
C GLY A 181 11.83 7.75 17.11
N HIS A 182 12.12 6.92 16.10
CA HIS A 182 13.32 6.07 16.12
C HIS A 182 14.61 6.91 16.15
N LEU A 183 14.74 7.92 15.28
CA LEU A 183 15.91 8.80 15.25
C LEU A 183 16.10 9.56 16.57
N GLU A 184 15.02 10.10 17.15
CA GLU A 184 15.04 10.82 18.43
C GLU A 184 15.47 9.91 19.60
N SER A 185 15.24 8.59 19.50
CA SER A 185 15.67 7.63 20.51
C SER A 185 17.16 7.25 20.43
N LEU A 186 17.85 7.58 19.33
CA LEU A 186 19.26 7.24 19.14
C LEU A 186 20.15 8.18 19.97
N THR A 187 21.12 7.60 20.68
CA THR A 187 22.15 8.35 21.41
C THR A 187 23.32 8.80 20.54
N GLU A 188 23.38 8.31 19.30
CA GLU A 188 24.44 8.59 18.33
C GLU A 188 24.07 9.73 17.38
N THR A 189 25.05 10.57 17.03
CA THR A 189 24.89 11.64 16.05
C THR A 189 24.50 11.07 14.68
N THR A 190 23.24 11.27 14.29
CA THR A 190 22.60 10.64 13.14
C THR A 190 21.57 11.58 12.53
N TYR A 191 21.60 11.72 11.21
CA TYR A 191 20.74 12.67 10.49
C TYR A 191 20.14 12.05 9.23
N LEU A 192 19.00 12.59 8.81
CA LEU A 192 18.48 12.48 7.45
C LEU A 192 18.69 13.82 6.74
N LEU A 193 19.04 13.75 5.46
CA LEU A 193 19.20 14.91 4.56
C LEU A 193 17.89 15.24 3.86
#